data_AF-A0A285CN77-F1
#
_entry.id   AF-A0A285CN77-F1
#
_cell.length_a   1.000
_cell.length_b   1.000
_cell.length_c   1.000
_cell.angle_alpha   90.00
_cell.angle_beta   90.00
_cell.angle_gamma   90.00
#
_symmetry.space_group_name_H-M   'P 1'
#
loop_
_entity.id
_entity.type
_entity.pdbx_description
1 polymer ?
#
loop_
_entity_poly.entity_id
_entity_poly.type
_entity_poly.pdbx_seq_one_letter_code
_entity_poly.pdbx_strand_id
1 'polypeptide(L)'
;MRVKILSMFLFVNLLLAGCVNGVNPKEQSSEAYRVALEAIMKEDKALSSGMEFIAIDMSNFTEVTDEDKEEIKRFFKNKYKIEVKDATFEELKELGHFDEETMMLDGVLLRIENVDFKLNNQIVFEGSKYRSGLGAVGLEVTVHYKDGKWQVKETKMTWIS
;
A
#
# COMPACT_ATOMS: atom_id res chain seq x y z
N MET A 1 -72.85 20.85 4.98
CA MET A 1 -72.19 20.01 3.94
C MET A 1 -70.69 20.29 4.04
N ARG A 2 -69.87 19.36 4.56
CA ARG A 2 -69.08 18.34 3.82
C ARG A 2 -68.04 19.01 2.89
N VAL A 3 -66.71 18.82 2.88
CA VAL A 3 -65.72 17.79 3.30
C VAL A 3 -64.33 18.47 3.07
N LYS A 4 -63.41 18.58 4.05
CA LYS A 4 -62.20 17.75 4.34
C LYS A 4 -61.00 17.80 3.33
N ILE A 5 -59.81 18.05 3.90
CA ILE A 5 -58.45 17.51 3.57
C ILE A 5 -57.74 18.15 2.35
N LEU A 6 -56.50 18.67 2.43
CA LEU A 6 -55.22 17.91 2.33
C LEU A 6 -54.03 18.87 2.65
N SER A 7 -53.44 18.86 3.84
CA SER A 7 -52.15 18.20 4.17
C SER A 7 -51.11 18.10 3.03
N MET A 8 -50.06 18.93 3.04
CA MET A 8 -48.70 18.49 2.65
C MET A 8 -47.64 19.50 3.11
N PHE A 9 -47.29 19.44 4.39
CA PHE A 9 -45.96 19.87 4.87
C PHE A 9 -44.93 18.92 4.27
N LEU A 10 -44.20 19.34 3.24
CA LEU A 10 -43.01 18.62 2.77
C LEU A 10 -41.76 19.30 3.38
N PHE A 11 -41.54 19.04 4.68
CA PHE A 11 -40.22 19.14 5.26
C PHE A 11 -39.35 18.09 4.57
N VAL A 12 -38.64 18.51 3.52
CA VAL A 12 -37.52 17.75 2.97
C VAL A 12 -36.38 17.87 3.99
N ASN A 13 -36.50 17.10 5.08
CA ASN A 13 -35.35 16.71 5.88
C ASN A 13 -34.52 15.80 4.98
N LEU A 14 -33.55 16.41 4.31
CA LEU A 14 -32.46 15.70 3.67
C LEU A 14 -31.62 15.08 4.80
N LEU A 15 -32.08 13.92 5.29
CA LEU A 15 -31.26 13.03 6.09
C LEU A 15 -30.14 12.54 5.16
N LEU A 16 -29.04 13.29 5.14
CA LEU A 16 -27.73 12.71 4.86
C LEU A 16 -27.45 11.74 6.01
N ALA A 17 -28.06 10.55 5.93
CA ALA A 17 -27.48 9.37 6.51
C ALA A 17 -26.20 9.11 5.71
N GLY A 18 -25.15 9.88 6.04
CA GLY A 18 -23.80 9.44 5.77
C GLY A 18 -23.66 8.16 6.56
N CYS A 19 -23.82 7.02 5.88
CA CYS A 19 -23.37 5.75 6.40
C CYS A 19 -21.86 5.88 6.62
N VAL A 20 -21.47 6.37 7.79
CA VAL A 20 -20.18 6.02 8.37
C VAL A 20 -20.34 4.56 8.76
N ASN A 21 -20.26 3.70 7.74
CA ASN A 21 -19.95 2.31 7.98
C ASN A 21 -18.61 2.36 8.69
N GLY A 22 -18.58 1.96 9.97
CA GLY A 22 -17.34 1.77 10.68
C GLY A 22 -16.58 0.68 9.95
N VAL A 23 -15.76 1.08 8.99
CA VAL A 23 -15.00 0.15 8.16
C VAL A 23 -14.06 -0.57 9.08
N ASN A 24 -14.13 -1.90 9.09
CA ASN A 24 -13.20 -2.72 9.83
C ASN A 24 -11.80 -2.52 9.20
N PRO A 25 -10.81 -1.98 9.94
CA PRO A 25 -9.46 -1.78 9.40
C PRO A 25 -8.84 -3.05 8.81
N LYS A 26 -9.29 -4.23 9.27
CA LYS A 26 -8.86 -5.54 8.78
C LYS A 26 -9.45 -5.92 7.41
N GLU A 27 -10.60 -5.36 7.02
CA GLU A 27 -11.22 -5.58 5.69
C GLU A 27 -10.66 -4.64 4.61
N GLN A 28 -9.82 -3.66 4.97
CA GLN A 28 -9.15 -2.75 4.04
C GLN A 28 -7.61 -2.80 4.20
N SER A 29 -7.09 -3.93 4.67
CA SER A 29 -5.65 -4.14 4.86
C SER A 29 -4.88 -3.88 3.57
N SER A 30 -5.37 -4.37 2.41
CA SER A 30 -4.72 -4.20 1.11
C SER A 30 -4.50 -2.75 0.69
N GLU A 31 -5.43 -1.84 1.00
CA GLU A 31 -5.25 -0.41 0.76
C GLU A 31 -4.14 0.17 1.65
N ALA A 32 -4.07 -0.25 2.93
CA ALA A 32 -3.01 0.18 3.83
C ALA A 32 -1.61 -0.29 3.36
N TYR A 33 -1.47 -1.57 2.99
CA TYR A 33 -0.24 -2.10 2.40
C TYR A 33 0.14 -1.34 1.12
N ARG A 34 -0.82 -1.09 0.23
CA ARG A 34 -0.61 -0.32 -1.00
C ARG A 34 -0.07 1.07 -0.71
N VAL A 35 -0.64 1.78 0.27
CA VAL A 35 -0.21 3.12 0.68
C VAL A 35 1.21 3.09 1.27
N ALA A 36 1.52 2.10 2.12
CA ALA A 36 2.84 1.94 2.71
C ALA A 36 3.92 1.62 1.66
N LEU A 37 3.67 0.62 0.81
CA LEU A 37 4.55 0.25 -0.31
C LEU A 37 4.75 1.42 -1.28
N GLU A 38 3.71 2.22 -1.54
CA GLU A 38 3.85 3.40 -2.40
C GLU A 38 4.76 4.45 -1.78
N ALA A 39 4.69 4.64 -0.45
CA ALA A 39 5.59 5.54 0.26
C ALA A 39 7.04 5.06 0.16
N ILE A 40 7.28 3.76 0.40
CA ILE A 40 8.60 3.13 0.29
C ILE A 40 9.14 3.27 -1.15
N MET A 41 8.32 2.98 -2.16
CA MET A 41 8.73 3.07 -3.57
C MET A 41 9.15 4.48 -3.99
N LYS A 42 8.46 5.51 -3.46
CA LYS A 42 8.76 6.91 -3.73
C LYS A 42 10.03 7.40 -3.05
N GLU A 43 10.45 6.74 -1.98
CA GLU A 43 11.70 7.06 -1.31
C GLU A 43 12.87 6.76 -2.24
N ASP A 44 13.81 7.71 -2.29
CA ASP A 44 14.96 7.72 -3.19
C ASP A 44 14.65 7.30 -4.64
N LYS A 45 14.35 8.30 -5.48
CA LYS A 45 14.05 8.09 -6.89
C LYS A 45 15.21 7.52 -7.69
N ALA A 46 16.46 7.72 -7.26
CA ALA A 46 17.63 7.22 -7.97
C ALA A 46 17.66 5.69 -7.96
N LEU A 47 17.18 5.08 -6.86
CA LEU A 47 17.06 3.62 -6.74
C LEU A 47 16.07 3.00 -7.73
N SER A 48 15.16 3.79 -8.31
CA SER A 48 14.21 3.32 -9.33
C SER A 48 14.65 3.63 -10.77
N SER A 49 15.81 4.26 -10.95
CA SER A 49 16.28 4.64 -12.28
C SER A 49 16.69 3.40 -13.08
N GLY A 50 16.14 3.26 -14.29
CA GLY A 50 16.46 2.15 -15.19
C GLY A 50 16.02 0.78 -14.69
N MET A 51 15.09 0.71 -13.73
CA MET A 51 14.51 -0.57 -13.32
C MET A 51 13.70 -1.19 -14.46
N GLU A 52 13.76 -2.52 -14.60
CA GLU A 52 12.98 -3.28 -15.59
C GLU A 52 11.66 -3.80 -15.03
N PHE A 53 11.59 -4.00 -13.71
CA PHE A 53 10.39 -4.42 -13.00
C PHE A 53 10.37 -3.87 -11.56
N ILE A 54 9.19 -3.96 -10.94
CA ILE A 54 9.01 -3.82 -9.48
C ILE A 54 8.66 -5.19 -8.93
N ALA A 55 9.49 -5.73 -8.05
CA ALA A 55 9.14 -6.91 -7.26
C ALA A 55 8.58 -6.44 -5.91
N ILE A 56 7.52 -7.11 -5.46
CA ILE A 56 6.95 -6.92 -4.13
C ILE A 56 7.00 -8.29 -3.46
N ASP A 57 7.76 -8.39 -2.38
CA ASP A 57 7.78 -9.59 -1.56
C ASP A 57 6.54 -9.60 -0.67
N MET A 58 5.50 -10.32 -1.11
CA MET A 58 4.23 -10.47 -0.38
C MET A 58 4.14 -11.80 0.36
N SER A 59 5.27 -12.51 0.52
CA SER A 59 5.32 -13.80 1.24
C SER A 59 4.88 -13.68 2.71
N ASN A 60 5.10 -12.51 3.31
CA ASN A 60 4.79 -12.24 4.72
C ASN A 60 3.44 -11.52 4.93
N PHE A 61 2.63 -11.33 3.89
CA PHE A 61 1.37 -10.58 4.00
C PHE A 61 0.27 -11.54 4.48
N THR A 62 0.16 -11.72 5.79
CA THR A 62 -0.81 -12.66 6.39
C THR A 62 -2.22 -12.08 6.54
N GLU A 63 -2.36 -10.77 6.35
CA GLU A 63 -3.56 -9.99 6.58
C GLU A 63 -4.32 -9.63 5.29
N VAL A 64 -3.87 -10.12 4.14
CA VAL A 64 -4.46 -9.85 2.81
C VAL A 64 -4.70 -11.15 2.05
N THR A 65 -5.71 -11.20 1.19
CA THR A 65 -5.98 -12.37 0.34
C THR A 65 -5.14 -12.37 -0.95
N ASP A 66 -5.23 -13.43 -1.75
CA ASP A 66 -4.58 -13.43 -3.06
C ASP A 66 -5.22 -12.41 -4.02
N GLU A 67 -6.53 -12.16 -3.91
CA GLU A 67 -7.19 -11.09 -4.67
C GLU A 67 -6.65 -9.70 -4.29
N ASP A 68 -6.40 -9.47 -3.00
CA ASP A 68 -5.78 -8.24 -2.50
C ASP A 68 -4.35 -8.05 -3.06
N LYS A 69 -3.54 -9.12 -3.08
CA LYS A 69 -2.20 -9.10 -3.67
C LYS A 69 -2.24 -8.71 -5.15
N GLU A 70 -3.20 -9.25 -5.89
CA GLU A 70 -3.41 -8.89 -7.29
C GLU A 70 -3.88 -7.44 -7.47
N GLU A 71 -4.68 -6.90 -6.55
CA GLU A 71 -5.04 -5.48 -6.54
C GLU A 71 -3.81 -4.58 -6.32
N ILE A 72 -2.96 -4.91 -5.34
CA ILE A 72 -1.70 -4.21 -5.08
C ILE A 72 -0.82 -4.22 -6.34
N LYS A 73 -0.59 -5.39 -6.95
CA LYS A 73 0.20 -5.51 -8.19
C LYS A 73 -0.39 -4.66 -9.31
N ARG A 74 -1.71 -4.72 -9.51
CA ARG A 74 -2.40 -3.94 -10.54
C ARG A 74 -2.22 -2.44 -10.33
N PHE A 75 -2.27 -1.96 -9.09
CA PHE A 75 -2.00 -0.57 -8.76
C PHE A 75 -0.59 -0.15 -9.19
N PHE A 76 0.44 -0.90 -8.81
CA PHE A 76 1.83 -0.58 -9.17
C PHE A 76 2.06 -0.64 -10.68
N LYS A 77 1.56 -1.68 -11.34
CA LYS A 77 1.64 -1.84 -12.80
C LYS A 77 0.99 -0.67 -13.52
N ASN A 78 -0.20 -0.26 -13.09
CA ASN A 78 -0.93 0.85 -13.70
C ASN A 78 -0.27 2.20 -13.43
N LYS A 79 0.32 2.40 -12.26
CA LYS A 79 0.95 3.66 -11.84
C LYS A 79 2.30 3.88 -12.50
N TYR A 80 3.16 2.85 -12.49
CA TYR A 80 4.54 2.94 -12.97
C TYR A 80 4.72 2.45 -14.41
N LYS A 81 3.67 1.86 -15.02
CA LYS A 81 3.69 1.35 -16.41
C LYS A 81 4.80 0.34 -16.67
N ILE A 82 5.12 -0.46 -15.65
CA ILE A 82 6.18 -1.45 -15.68
C ILE A 82 5.66 -2.79 -15.15
N GLU A 83 6.37 -3.89 -15.44
CA GLU A 83 6.02 -5.20 -14.91
C GLU A 83 6.11 -5.22 -13.38
N VAL A 84 5.17 -5.92 -12.74
CA VAL A 84 5.17 -6.15 -11.30
C VAL A 84 5.17 -7.64 -11.01
N LYS A 85 6.15 -8.10 -10.24
CA LYS A 85 6.33 -9.49 -9.83
C LYS A 85 5.98 -9.62 -8.34
N ASP A 86 5.28 -10.69 -7.98
CA ASP A 86 5.23 -11.17 -6.59
C ASP A 86 6.39 -12.15 -6.45
N ALA A 87 7.47 -11.73 -5.81
CA ALA A 87 8.70 -12.50 -5.75
C ALA A 87 9.55 -12.06 -4.56
N THR A 88 10.13 -13.04 -3.88
CA THR A 88 11.17 -12.89 -2.87
C THR A 88 12.52 -12.57 -3.52
N PHE A 89 13.47 -12.09 -2.72
CA PHE A 89 14.83 -11.84 -3.21
C PHE A 89 15.50 -13.11 -3.76
N GLU A 90 15.32 -14.25 -3.09
CA GLU A 90 15.92 -15.52 -3.55
C GLU A 90 15.30 -16.01 -4.86
N GLU A 91 13.99 -15.88 -5.04
CA GLU A 91 13.35 -16.20 -6.33
C GLU A 91 13.86 -15.29 -7.46
N LEU A 92 14.10 -14.01 -7.19
CA LEU A 92 14.71 -13.11 -8.19
C LEU A 92 16.13 -13.55 -8.56
N LYS A 93 16.92 -14.04 -7.60
CA LYS A 93 18.25 -14.59 -7.87
C LYS A 93 18.17 -15.86 -8.72
N GLU A 94 17.28 -16.79 -8.37
CA GLU A 94 17.08 -18.03 -9.13
C GLU A 94 16.62 -17.78 -10.56
N LEU A 95 15.84 -16.72 -10.78
CA LEU A 95 15.39 -16.28 -12.11
C LEU A 95 16.46 -15.52 -12.90
N GLY A 96 17.65 -15.29 -12.32
CA GLY A 96 18.77 -14.60 -12.97
C GLY A 96 18.62 -13.08 -13.03
N HIS A 97 17.77 -12.50 -12.17
CA HIS A 97 17.55 -11.04 -12.10
C HIS A 97 18.49 -10.31 -11.14
N PHE A 98 19.51 -11.00 -10.62
CA PHE A 98 20.47 -10.47 -9.68
C PHE A 98 21.89 -10.74 -10.17
N ASP A 99 22.67 -9.68 -10.29
CA ASP A 99 24.08 -9.73 -10.59
C ASP A 99 24.87 -9.85 -9.27
N GLU A 100 25.55 -10.97 -9.06
CA GLU A 100 26.28 -11.24 -7.81
C GLU A 100 27.56 -10.41 -7.66
N GLU A 101 28.17 -9.94 -8.76
CA GLU A 101 29.41 -9.17 -8.72
C GLU A 101 29.15 -7.73 -8.27
N THR A 102 28.09 -7.13 -8.80
CA THR A 102 27.65 -5.76 -8.51
C THR A 102 26.61 -5.69 -7.39
N MET A 103 26.11 -6.86 -6.97
CA MET A 103 24.99 -7.01 -6.05
C MET A 103 23.78 -6.20 -6.49
N MET A 104 23.42 -6.23 -7.77
CA MET A 104 22.40 -5.36 -8.36
C MET A 104 21.22 -6.17 -8.91
N LEU A 105 20.00 -5.71 -8.67
CA LEU A 105 18.81 -6.25 -9.34
C LEU A 105 18.59 -5.57 -10.69
N ASP A 106 18.04 -6.29 -11.66
CA ASP A 106 17.50 -5.71 -12.91
C ASP A 106 16.28 -4.81 -12.63
N GLY A 107 15.55 -5.09 -11.54
CA GLY A 107 14.44 -4.29 -11.03
C GLY A 107 14.70 -3.66 -9.66
N VAL A 108 13.62 -3.30 -8.97
CA VAL A 108 13.66 -2.95 -7.54
C VAL A 108 12.84 -3.95 -6.75
N LEU A 109 13.28 -4.27 -5.55
CA LEU A 109 12.54 -5.10 -4.60
C LEU A 109 11.96 -4.22 -3.48
N LEU A 110 10.65 -4.30 -3.29
CA LEU A 110 9.94 -3.74 -2.14
C LEU A 110 9.62 -4.88 -1.17
N ARG A 111 9.89 -4.66 0.12
CA ARG A 111 9.58 -5.62 1.17
C ARG A 111 8.94 -4.92 2.36
N ILE A 112 8.02 -5.61 3.02
CA ILE A 112 7.54 -5.26 4.36
C ILE A 112 8.14 -6.28 5.32
N GLU A 113 8.94 -5.82 6.27
CA GLU A 113 9.56 -6.67 7.29
C GLU A 113 8.66 -6.83 8.52
N ASN A 114 7.90 -5.79 8.88
CA ASN A 114 7.05 -5.80 10.07
C ASN A 114 5.78 -4.97 9.88
N VAL A 115 4.70 -5.39 10.53
CA VAL A 115 3.39 -4.71 10.53
C VAL A 115 2.86 -4.67 11.96
N ASP A 116 2.65 -3.45 12.47
CA ASP A 116 2.18 -3.22 13.83
C ASP A 116 0.87 -2.43 13.83
N PHE A 117 -0.22 -3.11 14.19
CA PHE A 117 -1.55 -2.54 14.29
C PHE A 117 -1.70 -1.75 15.59
N LYS A 118 -1.84 -0.42 15.47
CA LYS A 118 -1.98 0.48 16.62
C LYS A 118 -3.44 0.80 16.91
N LEU A 119 -3.69 1.28 18.13
CA LEU A 119 -4.95 1.93 18.49
C LEU A 119 -5.19 3.17 17.61
N ASN A 120 -6.46 3.55 17.42
CA ASN A 120 -6.89 4.71 16.62
C ASN A 120 -6.66 4.57 15.11
N ASN A 121 -6.96 3.40 14.54
CA ASN A 121 -6.92 3.12 13.10
C ASN A 121 -5.58 3.51 12.44
N GLN A 122 -4.48 3.15 13.10
CA GLN A 122 -3.13 3.37 12.61
C GLN A 122 -2.43 2.04 12.43
N ILE A 123 -1.59 1.96 11.40
CA ILE A 123 -0.72 0.81 11.16
C ILE A 123 0.68 1.36 10.91
N VAL A 124 1.66 0.77 11.57
CA VAL A 124 3.07 1.07 11.35
C VAL A 124 3.67 -0.07 10.56
N PHE A 125 4.23 0.26 9.40
CA PHE A 125 4.93 -0.66 8.52
C PHE A 125 6.43 -0.40 8.61
N GLU A 126 7.22 -1.42 8.88
CA GLU A 126 8.66 -1.40 8.61
C GLU A 126 8.86 -2.06 7.25
N GLY A 127 9.47 -1.33 6.33
CA GLY A 127 9.62 -1.74 4.95
C GLY A 127 10.94 -1.28 4.35
N SER A 128 11.36 -1.92 3.26
CA SER A 128 12.58 -1.57 2.55
C SER A 128 12.40 -1.53 1.04
N LYS A 129 13.29 -0.78 0.39
CA LYS A 129 13.49 -0.74 -1.05
C LYS A 129 14.94 -1.09 -1.35
N TYR A 130 15.14 -2.13 -2.14
CA TYR A 130 16.45 -2.60 -2.55
C TYR A 130 16.61 -2.53 -4.07
N ARG A 131 17.75 -1.98 -4.51
CA ARG A 131 18.19 -1.96 -5.90
C ARG A 131 19.57 -2.59 -6.05
N SER A 132 20.49 -2.26 -5.15
CA SER A 132 21.84 -2.81 -5.18
C SER A 132 22.50 -2.84 -3.80
N GLY A 133 23.69 -3.45 -3.70
CA GLY A 133 24.48 -3.49 -2.47
C GLY A 133 24.80 -2.12 -1.85
N LEU A 134 24.85 -1.04 -2.64
CA LEU A 134 25.02 0.35 -2.18
C LEU A 134 23.78 1.21 -2.47
N GLY A 135 22.64 0.56 -2.67
CA GLY A 135 21.41 1.21 -3.10
C GLY A 135 20.22 0.54 -2.44
N ALA A 136 20.07 0.80 -1.14
CA ALA A 136 18.97 0.30 -0.36
C ALA A 136 18.57 1.30 0.73
N VAL A 137 17.26 1.40 0.99
CA VAL A 137 16.71 2.24 2.05
C VAL A 137 15.69 1.46 2.86
N GLY A 138 15.74 1.64 4.18
CA GLY A 138 14.74 1.18 5.13
C GLY A 138 13.90 2.34 5.62
N LEU A 139 12.60 2.11 5.76
CA LEU A 139 11.63 3.08 6.23
C LEU A 139 10.69 2.47 7.27
N GLU A 140 10.32 3.30 8.22
CA GLU A 140 9.10 3.13 9.01
C GLU A 140 8.02 4.04 8.39
N VAL A 141 6.88 3.47 8.02
CA VAL A 141 5.74 4.18 7.44
C VAL A 141 4.53 4.02 8.35
N THR A 142 4.10 5.11 8.96
CA THR A 142 2.84 5.14 9.69
C THR A 142 1.73 5.58 8.77
N VAL A 143 0.72 4.73 8.59
CA VAL A 143 -0.52 5.08 7.88
C VAL A 143 -1.68 5.21 8.87
N HIS A 144 -2.65 6.06 8.54
CA HIS A 144 -3.90 6.18 9.29
C HIS A 144 -5.11 6.03 8.38
N TYR A 145 -6.23 5.59 8.94
CA TYR A 145 -7.52 5.66 8.27
C TYR A 145 -8.21 6.97 8.63
N LYS A 146 -8.34 7.86 7.64
CA LYS A 146 -8.94 9.19 7.82
C LYS A 146 -9.74 9.58 6.59
N ASP A 147 -10.93 10.13 6.81
CA ASP A 147 -11.84 10.59 5.76
C ASP A 147 -12.21 9.49 4.75
N GLY A 148 -12.40 8.26 5.25
CA GLY A 148 -12.83 7.11 4.45
C GLY A 148 -11.75 6.46 3.58
N LYS A 149 -10.47 6.77 3.81
CA LYS A 149 -9.33 6.20 3.06
C LYS A 149 -8.08 6.07 3.93
N TRP A 150 -7.17 5.18 3.53
CA TRP A 150 -5.84 5.10 4.13
C TRP A 150 -4.93 6.19 3.57
N GLN A 151 -4.15 6.82 4.45
CA GLN A 151 -3.23 7.90 4.10
C GLN A 151 -1.94 7.76 4.89
N VAL A 152 -0.82 8.16 4.27
CA VAL A 152 0.45 8.30 4.98
C VAL A 152 0.31 9.41 6.02
N LYS A 153 0.54 9.07 7.28
CA LYS A 153 0.64 10.02 8.38
C LYS A 153 2.08 10.50 8.53
N GLU A 154 3.03 9.58 8.48
CA GLU A 154 4.45 9.84 8.71
C GLU A 154 5.32 8.80 8.01
N THR A 155 6.49 9.23 7.55
CA THR A 155 7.55 8.38 7.02
C THR A 155 8.86 8.74 7.70
N LYS A 156 9.59 7.75 8.16
CA LYS A 156 10.88 7.92 8.81
C LYS A 156 11.88 6.95 8.20
N MET A 157 12.94 7.47 7.60
CA MET A 157 14.06 6.64 7.17
C MET A 157 14.74 6.03 8.40
N THR A 158 14.89 4.71 8.41
CA THR A 158 15.51 3.96 9.52
C THR A 158 16.97 3.66 9.23
N TRP A 159 17.31 3.39 7.98
CA TRP A 159 18.67 3.17 7.51
C TRP A 159 18.80 3.43 6.00
N ILE A 160 20.03 3.66 5.56
CA ILE A 160 20.44 3.77 4.15
C ILE A 160 21.76 3.02 4.00
N SER A 161 21.93 2.35 2.86
CA SER A 161 23.17 1.68 2.46
C SER A 161 23.78 2.31 1.22
#